data_AF-A0AAV8DDJ1-F1
#
_entry.id   AF-A0AAV8DDJ1-F1
#
_cell.length_a   1.000
_cell.length_b   1.000
_cell.length_c   1.000
_cell.angle_alpha   90.00
_cell.angle_beta   90.00
_cell.angle_gamma   90.00
#
_symmetry.space_group_name_H-M   'P 1'
#
loop_
_entity.id
_entity.type
_entity.pdbx_description
1 polymer ?
#
loop_
_entity_poly.entity_id
_entity_poly.type
_entity_poly.pdbx_seq_one_letter_code
_entity_poly.pdbx_strand_id
1 'polypeptide(L)'
;MCFVMGTPIFDGLKQQASFYLKEKIRSARLVLTDVTPVQLLVEEVTSGKPWSPDAKTMGLISRSAFDCDEYIRIIHILHRRLSSFEWENWREAYNSLVLLEHLLTRGPESIAIEFQGESSIIEEMLALQYIDEKGFNWGLAVKNKAERVLKLLKGGTFLKEERERARRLAQGIKGFGSLNRYLTSTDNEPNIFRRCNSQYENYTGEKREYSNQRDEEEIRFLQIIG
;
A
#
# COMPACT_ATOMS: atom_id res chain seq x y z
N MET A 1 -37.83 20.27 15.26
CA MET A 1 -36.60 20.08 14.46
C MET A 1 -36.88 18.94 13.49
N CYS A 2 -37.13 19.24 12.21
CA CYS A 2 -37.33 18.22 11.19
C CYS A 2 -35.97 17.65 10.77
N PHE A 3 -35.76 16.38 11.02
CA PHE A 3 -34.65 15.61 10.47
C PHE A 3 -34.93 15.41 8.96
N VAL A 4 -34.15 16.04 8.09
CA VAL A 4 -34.20 15.76 6.65
C VAL A 4 -33.57 14.39 6.43
N MET A 5 -34.41 13.36 6.35
CA MET A 5 -34.00 12.02 5.92
C MET A 5 -33.63 12.09 4.43
N GLY A 6 -32.33 12.11 4.12
CA GLY A 6 -31.85 11.99 2.75
C GLY A 6 -32.40 10.72 2.09
N THR A 7 -32.95 10.84 0.88
CA THR A 7 -33.60 9.73 0.18
C THR A 7 -32.54 8.78 -0.42
N PRO A 8 -32.48 7.51 -0.01
CA PRO A 8 -31.46 6.56 -0.48
C PRO A 8 -31.53 6.28 -2.00
N ILE A 9 -32.68 6.54 -2.62
CA ILE A 9 -32.90 6.40 -4.08
C ILE A 9 -32.08 7.44 -4.86
N PHE A 10 -31.97 8.66 -4.34
CA PHE A 10 -31.27 9.74 -5.03
C PHE A 10 -29.76 9.54 -5.04
N ASP A 11 -29.21 8.91 -4.00
CA ASP A 11 -27.78 8.61 -3.91
C ASP A 11 -27.35 7.51 -4.88
N GLY A 12 -28.20 6.49 -5.11
CA GLY A 12 -27.96 5.48 -6.15
C GLY A 12 -27.91 6.08 -7.56
N LEU A 13 -28.85 6.98 -7.87
CA LEU A 13 -28.88 7.68 -9.15
C LEU A 13 -27.65 8.58 -9.36
N LYS A 14 -27.22 9.31 -8.32
CA LYS A 14 -25.98 10.11 -8.37
C LYS A 14 -24.76 9.25 -8.64
N GLN A 15 -24.63 8.11 -7.95
CA GLN A 15 -23.50 7.21 -8.15
C GLN A 15 -23.48 6.67 -9.58
N GLN A 16 -24.62 6.18 -10.06
CA GLN A 16 -24.73 5.63 -11.41
C GLN A 16 -24.49 6.69 -12.49
N ALA A 17 -25.05 7.89 -12.35
CA ALA A 17 -24.79 9.01 -13.25
C ALA A 17 -23.32 9.45 -13.21
N SER A 18 -22.71 9.52 -12.03
CA SER A 18 -21.30 9.92 -11.88
C SER A 18 -20.35 8.90 -12.50
N PHE A 19 -20.64 7.61 -12.36
CA PHE A 19 -19.87 6.54 -12.98
C PHE A 19 -19.95 6.63 -14.50
N TYR A 20 -21.17 6.74 -15.04
CA TYR A 20 -21.38 6.88 -16.48
C TYR A 20 -20.68 8.11 -17.06
N LEU A 21 -20.81 9.27 -16.39
CA LEU A 21 -20.16 10.50 -16.85
C LEU A 21 -18.62 10.36 -16.80
N LYS A 22 -18.07 9.78 -15.74
CA LYS A 22 -16.63 9.49 -15.63
C LYS A 22 -16.16 8.58 -16.75
N GLU A 23 -16.91 7.53 -17.08
CA GLU A 23 -16.58 6.64 -18.20
C GLU A 23 -16.58 7.40 -19.53
N LYS A 24 -17.60 8.22 -19.80
CA LYS A 24 -17.66 9.00 -21.05
C LYS A 24 -16.55 10.03 -21.17
N ILE A 25 -16.20 10.71 -20.08
CA ILE A 25 -15.04 11.62 -20.05
C ILE A 25 -13.74 10.84 -20.29
N ARG A 26 -13.59 9.66 -19.67
CA ARG A 26 -12.44 8.78 -19.88
C ARG A 26 -12.31 8.38 -21.37
N SER A 27 -13.40 7.93 -21.98
CA SER A 27 -13.42 7.59 -23.41
C SER A 27 -13.12 8.79 -24.31
N ALA A 28 -13.68 9.96 -24.01
CA ALA A 28 -13.40 11.17 -24.77
C ALA A 28 -11.91 11.56 -24.70
N ARG A 29 -11.29 11.49 -23.51
CA ARG A 29 -9.85 11.75 -23.36
C ARG A 29 -9.01 10.79 -24.22
N LEU A 30 -9.31 9.50 -24.21
CA LEU A 30 -8.58 8.51 -25.03
C LEU A 30 -8.67 8.77 -26.54
N VAL A 31 -9.78 9.33 -27.03
CA VAL A 31 -10.01 9.56 -28.47
C VAL A 31 -9.50 10.95 -28.91
N LEU A 32 -9.62 11.96 -28.05
CA LEU A 32 -9.40 13.35 -28.41
C LEU A 32 -8.05 13.91 -27.95
N THR A 33 -7.32 13.18 -27.10
CA THR A 33 -6.02 13.61 -26.55
C THR A 33 -4.99 12.49 -26.66
N ASP A 34 -3.71 12.80 -26.49
CA ASP A 34 -2.59 11.84 -26.59
C ASP A 34 -2.43 10.99 -25.30
N VAL A 35 -3.46 10.94 -24.46
CA VAL A 35 -3.42 10.30 -23.16
C VAL A 35 -3.54 8.79 -23.35
N THR A 36 -2.66 8.03 -22.70
CA THR A 36 -2.66 6.57 -22.82
C THR A 36 -3.62 5.93 -21.79
N PRO A 37 -4.10 4.69 -22.04
CA PRO A 37 -4.91 3.96 -21.06
C PRO A 37 -4.21 3.77 -19.72
N VAL A 38 -2.89 3.54 -19.73
CA VAL A 38 -2.06 3.35 -18.54
C VAL A 38 -1.93 4.67 -17.78
N GLN A 39 -1.71 5.79 -18.46
CA GLN A 39 -1.68 7.12 -17.85
C GLN A 39 -2.97 7.40 -17.05
N LEU A 40 -4.14 7.11 -17.63
CA LEU A 40 -5.42 7.29 -16.92
C LEU A 40 -5.57 6.35 -15.71
N LEU A 41 -5.00 5.14 -15.77
CA LEU A 41 -5.01 4.22 -14.63
C LEU A 41 -4.11 4.72 -13.50
N VAL A 42 -2.93 5.27 -13.83
CA VAL A 42 -2.03 5.87 -12.83
C VAL A 42 -2.69 7.09 -12.19
N GLU A 43 -3.33 7.95 -12.99
CA GLU A 43 -4.09 9.10 -12.49
C GLU A 43 -5.20 8.67 -11.53
N GLU A 44 -5.90 7.57 -11.85
CA GLU A 44 -6.98 7.04 -11.02
C GLU A 44 -6.45 6.40 -9.72
N VAL A 45 -5.39 5.60 -9.80
CA VAL A 45 -4.76 4.96 -8.64
C VAL A 45 -4.23 6.03 -7.68
N THR A 46 -3.69 7.12 -8.20
CA THR A 46 -3.10 8.21 -7.40
C THR A 46 -4.10 9.29 -6.98
N SER A 47 -5.40 9.16 -7.31
CA SER A 47 -6.39 10.24 -7.07
C SER A 47 -6.92 10.34 -5.63
N GLY A 48 -6.20 9.80 -4.64
CA GLY A 48 -6.58 9.91 -3.21
C GLY A 48 -7.85 9.16 -2.79
N LYS A 49 -8.36 8.23 -3.60
CA LYS A 49 -9.53 7.42 -3.23
C LYS A 49 -9.22 6.54 -2.00
N PRO A 50 -10.19 6.29 -1.11
CA PRO A 50 -9.95 5.64 0.18
C PRO A 50 -9.70 4.12 0.09
N TRP A 51 -9.87 3.52 -1.10
CA TRP A 51 -9.61 2.10 -1.31
C TRP A 51 -8.24 1.86 -1.93
N SER A 52 -7.62 0.74 -1.53
CA SER A 52 -6.38 0.28 -2.15
C SER A 52 -6.61 -0.05 -3.63
N PRO A 53 -5.64 0.25 -4.50
CA PRO A 53 -5.74 -0.09 -5.91
C PRO A 53 -5.80 -1.61 -6.11
N ASP A 54 -6.60 -2.05 -7.09
CA ASP A 54 -6.73 -3.47 -7.41
C ASP A 54 -5.39 -4.07 -7.87
N ALA A 55 -5.11 -5.30 -7.44
CA ALA A 55 -3.86 -5.99 -7.74
C ALA A 55 -3.64 -6.16 -9.25
N LYS A 56 -4.72 -6.34 -10.04
CA LYS A 56 -4.62 -6.44 -11.50
C LYS A 56 -4.18 -5.11 -12.12
N THR A 57 -4.72 -3.99 -11.63
CA THR A 57 -4.37 -2.63 -12.08
C THR A 57 -2.91 -2.33 -11.75
N MET A 58 -2.46 -2.61 -10.53
CA MET A 58 -1.06 -2.44 -10.12
C MET A 58 -0.11 -3.30 -10.96
N GLY A 59 -0.50 -4.55 -11.22
CA GLY A 59 0.24 -5.46 -12.10
C GLY A 59 0.32 -4.97 -13.55
N LEU A 60 -0.75 -4.35 -14.06
CA LEU A 60 -0.76 -3.77 -15.41
C LEU A 60 0.18 -2.57 -15.50
N ILE A 61 0.12 -1.65 -14.53
CA ILE A 61 0.99 -0.47 -14.50
C ILE A 61 2.47 -0.91 -14.39
N SER A 62 2.80 -1.83 -13.49
CA SER A 62 4.19 -2.30 -13.33
C SER A 62 4.75 -3.01 -14.56
N ARG A 63 3.93 -3.76 -15.30
CA ARG A 63 4.34 -4.34 -16.59
C ARG A 63 4.53 -3.27 -17.67
N SER A 64 3.64 -2.28 -17.70
CA SER A 64 3.70 -1.19 -18.69
C SER A 64 4.88 -0.26 -18.44
N ALA A 65 5.36 -0.15 -17.20
CA ALA A 65 6.54 0.65 -16.87
C ALA A 65 7.84 0.18 -17.55
N PHE A 66 7.88 -1.00 -18.18
CA PHE A 66 9.03 -1.44 -18.99
C PHE A 66 9.02 -0.88 -20.42
N ASP A 67 7.91 -0.28 -20.86
CA ASP A 67 7.83 0.49 -22.10
C ASP A 67 8.33 1.91 -21.87
N CYS A 68 9.16 2.45 -22.78
CA CYS A 68 9.81 3.74 -22.59
C CYS A 68 8.83 4.92 -22.52
N ASP A 69 7.80 4.92 -23.36
CA ASP A 69 6.83 6.03 -23.42
C ASP A 69 5.93 6.01 -22.20
N GLU A 70 5.44 4.82 -21.82
CA GLU A 70 4.63 4.66 -20.62
C GLU A 70 5.43 4.91 -19.34
N TYR A 71 6.72 4.52 -19.31
CA TYR A 71 7.62 4.81 -18.21
C TYR A 71 7.67 6.31 -17.92
N ILE A 72 7.96 7.14 -18.93
CA ILE A 72 8.06 8.60 -18.77
C ILE A 72 6.73 9.17 -18.25
N ARG A 73 5.59 8.70 -18.76
CA ARG A 73 4.26 9.16 -18.32
C ARG A 73 3.94 8.77 -16.88
N ILE A 74 4.24 7.53 -16.48
CA ILE A 74 4.05 7.02 -15.11
C ILE A 74 4.90 7.85 -14.13
N ILE A 75 6.18 8.00 -14.44
CA ILE A 75 7.16 8.76 -13.65
C ILE A 75 6.70 10.21 -13.48
N HIS A 76 6.34 10.88 -14.58
CA HIS A 76 5.85 12.26 -14.55
C HIS A 76 4.65 12.46 -13.62
N ILE A 77 3.64 11.57 -13.68
CA ILE A 77 2.47 11.68 -12.80
C ILE A 77 2.89 11.52 -11.34
N LEU A 78 3.72 10.54 -11.02
CA LEU A 78 4.16 10.29 -9.65
C LEU A 78 4.99 11.45 -9.09
N HIS A 79 5.93 12.00 -9.86
CA HIS A 79 6.68 13.20 -9.46
C HIS A 79 5.75 14.36 -9.13
N ARG A 80 4.79 14.63 -10.02
CA ARG A 80 3.83 15.73 -9.82
C ARG A 80 3.05 15.54 -8.52
N ARG A 81 2.54 14.33 -8.26
CA ARG A 81 1.73 14.02 -7.07
C ARG A 81 2.54 14.08 -5.76
N LEU A 82 3.78 13.61 -5.78
CA LEU A 82 4.64 13.66 -4.60
C LEU A 82 5.13 15.09 -4.34
N SER A 83 5.51 15.82 -5.39
CA SER A 83 5.99 17.21 -5.27
C SER A 83 4.90 18.19 -4.85
N SER A 84 3.63 17.91 -5.17
CA SER A 84 2.47 18.68 -4.72
C SER A 84 1.94 18.22 -3.36
N PHE A 85 2.80 17.65 -2.50
CA PHE A 85 2.37 17.16 -1.20
C PHE A 85 1.85 18.31 -0.33
N GLU A 86 0.59 18.18 0.08
CA GLU A 86 -0.06 19.07 1.03
C GLU A 86 -0.69 18.21 2.14
N TRP A 87 -0.64 18.72 3.37
CA TRP A 87 -1.14 18.00 4.55
C TRP A 87 -2.65 17.72 4.47
N GLU A 88 -3.41 18.63 3.86
CA GLU A 88 -4.86 18.47 3.66
C GLU A 88 -5.17 17.38 2.62
N ASN A 89 -4.32 17.24 1.60
CA ASN A 89 -4.49 16.32 0.47
C ASN A 89 -3.57 15.08 0.57
N TRP A 90 -3.23 14.68 1.79
CA TRP A 90 -2.27 13.60 2.07
C TRP A 90 -2.63 12.25 1.40
N ARG A 91 -3.91 12.01 1.09
CA ARG A 91 -4.36 10.77 0.44
C ARG A 91 -3.77 10.58 -0.95
N GLU A 92 -3.61 11.66 -1.70
CA GLU A 92 -3.02 11.57 -3.05
C GLU A 92 -1.54 11.17 -2.98
N ALA A 93 -0.79 11.79 -2.07
CA ALA A 93 0.59 11.44 -1.82
C ALA A 93 0.73 10.02 -1.27
N TYR A 94 -0.13 9.61 -0.34
CA TYR A 94 -0.16 8.24 0.19
C TYR A 94 -0.41 7.20 -0.91
N ASN A 95 -1.42 7.39 -1.75
CA ASN A 95 -1.69 6.47 -2.87
C ASN A 95 -0.53 6.44 -3.88
N SER A 96 0.14 7.58 -4.07
CA SER A 96 1.36 7.67 -4.89
C SER A 96 2.52 6.89 -4.29
N LEU A 97 2.72 6.93 -2.97
CA LEU A 97 3.72 6.09 -2.28
C LEU A 97 3.38 4.59 -2.40
N VAL A 98 2.09 4.22 -2.32
CA VAL A 98 1.66 2.83 -2.51
C VAL A 98 2.00 2.33 -3.91
N LEU A 99 1.78 3.17 -4.94
CA LEU A 99 2.15 2.84 -6.31
C LEU A 99 3.68 2.79 -6.49
N LEU A 100 4.40 3.77 -5.94
CA LEU A 100 5.86 3.84 -6.01
C LEU A 100 6.51 2.60 -5.36
N GLU A 101 6.07 2.17 -4.17
CA GLU A 101 6.57 0.95 -3.54
C GLU A 101 6.39 -0.29 -4.44
N HIS A 102 5.21 -0.40 -5.06
CA HIS A 102 4.93 -1.50 -5.95
C HIS A 102 5.84 -1.49 -7.18
N LEU A 103 6.09 -0.32 -7.75
CA LEU A 103 7.00 -0.15 -8.87
C LEU A 103 8.46 -0.41 -8.50
N LEU A 104 8.92 0.04 -7.33
CA LEU A 104 10.28 -0.26 -6.84
C LEU A 104 10.52 -1.76 -6.66
N THR A 105 9.48 -2.53 -6.28
CA THR A 105 9.60 -3.97 -6.06
C THR A 105 9.37 -4.84 -7.30
N ARG A 106 8.60 -4.37 -8.30
CA ARG A 106 8.20 -5.17 -9.48
C ARG A 106 8.47 -4.54 -10.84
N GLY A 107 8.72 -3.24 -10.92
CA GLY A 107 8.99 -2.49 -12.14
C GLY A 107 10.48 -2.40 -12.48
N PRO A 108 10.87 -1.52 -13.41
CA PRO A 108 12.27 -1.25 -13.77
C PRO A 108 13.13 -0.81 -12.57
N GLU A 109 14.42 -1.15 -12.60
CA GLU A 109 15.37 -0.77 -11.54
C GLU A 109 15.70 0.73 -11.54
N SER A 110 15.57 1.39 -12.70
CA SER A 110 15.80 2.82 -12.86
C SER A 110 14.92 3.69 -11.96
N ILE A 111 13.74 3.19 -11.55
CA ILE A 111 12.79 3.90 -10.68
C ILE A 111 13.44 4.31 -9.35
N ALA A 112 14.32 3.47 -8.80
CA ALA A 112 15.00 3.81 -7.54
C ALA A 112 15.92 5.03 -7.68
N ILE A 113 16.52 5.22 -8.86
CA ILE A 113 17.41 6.34 -9.15
C ILE A 113 16.59 7.60 -9.44
N GLU A 114 15.52 7.46 -10.22
CA GLU A 114 14.64 8.55 -10.63
C GLU A 114 14.04 9.31 -9.44
N PHE A 115 13.57 8.58 -8.41
CA PHE A 115 12.91 9.16 -7.23
C PHE A 115 13.86 9.57 -6.10
N GLN A 116 15.18 9.62 -6.32
CA GLN A 116 16.09 10.10 -5.28
C GLN A 116 15.79 11.56 -4.90
N GLY A 117 15.40 12.39 -5.86
CA GLY A 117 15.12 13.82 -5.68
C GLY A 117 13.95 14.10 -4.72
N GLU A 118 12.94 13.22 -4.71
CA GLU A 118 11.75 13.37 -3.86
C GLU A 118 11.96 12.83 -2.44
N SER A 119 13.14 12.27 -2.11
CA SER A 119 13.39 11.68 -0.79
C SER A 119 13.10 12.66 0.35
N SER A 120 13.49 13.94 0.19
CA SER A 120 13.23 14.97 1.20
C SER A 120 11.74 15.24 1.40
N ILE A 121 10.95 15.26 0.32
CA ILE A 121 9.49 15.45 0.41
C ILE A 121 8.83 14.23 1.07
N ILE A 122 9.30 13.02 0.74
CA ILE A 122 8.82 11.78 1.37
C ILE A 122 9.18 11.76 2.87
N GLU A 123 10.32 12.32 3.28
CA GLU A 123 10.69 12.49 4.68
C GLU A 123 9.75 13.45 5.42
N GLU A 124 9.27 14.53 4.79
CA GLU A 124 8.27 15.43 5.40
C GLU A 124 6.96 14.72 5.74
N MET A 125 6.56 13.73 4.93
CA MET A 125 5.36 12.91 5.18
C MET A 125 5.44 12.13 6.51
N LEU A 126 6.65 11.92 7.07
CA LEU A 126 6.83 11.25 8.36
C LEU A 126 6.27 12.06 9.54
N ALA A 127 6.07 13.36 9.37
CA ALA A 127 5.50 14.22 10.39
C ALA A 127 3.96 14.18 10.40
N LEU A 128 3.30 13.54 9.41
CA LEU A 128 1.85 13.49 9.31
C LEU A 128 1.20 12.82 10.54
N GLN A 129 0.21 13.50 11.12
CA GLN A 129 -0.61 12.97 12.21
C GLN A 129 -2.09 13.12 11.83
N TYR A 130 -2.78 12.00 11.68
CA TYR A 130 -4.20 11.97 11.37
C TYR A 130 -4.83 10.69 11.90
N ILE A 131 -5.87 10.83 12.72
CA ILE A 131 -6.72 9.73 13.18
C ILE A 131 -8.12 10.01 12.64
N ASP A 132 -8.66 9.04 11.91
CA ASP A 132 -9.99 9.15 11.30
C ASP A 132 -11.11 9.07 12.36
N GLU A 133 -12.33 9.45 11.99
CA GLU A 133 -13.53 9.36 12.85
C GLU A 133 -13.80 7.92 13.33
N LYS A 134 -13.35 6.93 12.54
CA LYS A 134 -13.43 5.51 12.85
C LYS A 134 -12.31 5.01 13.78
N GLY A 135 -11.44 5.91 14.26
CA GLY A 135 -10.28 5.59 15.10
C GLY A 135 -9.07 5.02 14.33
N PHE A 136 -9.09 5.03 12.99
CA PHE A 136 -7.96 4.53 12.21
C PHE A 136 -6.85 5.58 12.12
N ASN A 137 -5.64 5.20 12.53
CA ASN A 137 -4.48 6.09 12.50
C ASN A 137 -3.84 6.11 11.11
N TRP A 138 -4.34 6.97 10.22
CA TRP A 138 -3.73 7.16 8.90
C TRP A 138 -2.36 7.82 8.98
N GLY A 139 -2.10 8.65 9.99
CA GLY A 139 -0.77 9.22 10.21
C GLY A 139 0.28 8.13 10.32
N LEU A 140 0.03 7.10 11.14
CA LEU A 140 0.92 5.95 11.27
C LEU A 140 1.02 5.14 9.97
N ALA A 141 -0.08 4.93 9.25
CA ALA A 141 -0.08 4.22 7.98
C ALA A 141 0.79 4.92 6.92
N VAL A 142 0.70 6.25 6.84
CA VAL A 142 1.51 7.09 5.95
C VAL A 142 2.98 7.03 6.36
N LYS A 143 3.30 7.17 7.65
CA LYS A 143 4.67 7.06 8.18
C LYS A 143 5.32 5.73 7.80
N ASN A 144 4.66 4.61 8.14
CA ASN A 144 5.16 3.27 7.83
C ASN A 144 5.39 3.08 6.33
N LYS A 145 4.53 3.67 5.49
CA LYS A 145 4.67 3.62 4.03
C LYS A 145 5.85 4.44 3.54
N ALA A 146 5.96 5.69 4.00
CA ALA A 146 7.05 6.59 3.64
C ALA A 146 8.42 6.05 4.06
N GLU A 147 8.56 5.56 5.30
CA GLU A 147 9.81 4.93 5.79
C GLU A 147 10.23 3.74 4.92
N ARG A 148 9.26 2.90 4.55
CA ARG A 148 9.51 1.74 3.70
C ARG A 148 9.96 2.17 2.30
N VAL A 149 9.32 3.17 1.70
CA VAL A 149 9.73 3.72 0.39
C VAL A 149 11.12 4.33 0.48
N LEU A 150 11.43 5.16 1.49
CA LEU A 150 12.76 5.72 1.69
C LEU A 150 13.84 4.63 1.82
N LYS A 151 13.54 3.54 2.53
CA LYS A 151 14.45 2.41 2.64
C LYS A 151 14.66 1.69 1.31
N LEU A 152 13.63 1.58 0.47
CA LEU A 152 13.75 1.03 -0.88
C LEU A 152 14.55 1.96 -1.81
N LEU A 153 14.35 3.28 -1.72
CA LEU A 153 15.08 4.28 -2.50
C LEU A 153 16.56 4.28 -2.15
N LYS A 154 16.95 4.11 -0.88
CA LYS A 154 18.37 3.91 -0.50
C LYS A 154 19.04 2.74 -1.22
N GLY A 155 18.26 1.80 -1.76
CA GLY A 155 18.75 0.71 -2.59
C GLY A 155 19.49 -0.38 -1.81
N GLY A 156 20.57 -0.88 -2.37
CA GLY A 156 21.43 -1.89 -1.72
C GLY A 156 20.81 -3.27 -1.58
N THR A 157 21.14 -3.98 -0.51
CA THR A 157 20.69 -5.36 -0.24
C THR A 157 19.19 -5.43 0.00
N PHE A 158 18.64 -4.45 0.73
CA PHE A 158 17.21 -4.43 1.05
C PHE A 158 16.33 -4.40 -0.20
N LEU A 159 16.62 -3.50 -1.16
CA LEU A 159 15.88 -3.44 -2.42
C LEU A 159 16.00 -4.76 -3.20
N LYS A 160 17.20 -5.35 -3.27
CA LYS A 160 17.44 -6.63 -3.96
C LYS A 160 16.63 -7.78 -3.35
N GLU A 161 16.61 -7.87 -2.03
CA GLU A 161 15.84 -8.89 -1.29
C GLU A 161 14.33 -8.73 -1.50
N GLU A 162 13.82 -7.49 -1.46
CA GLU A 162 12.40 -7.22 -1.70
C GLU A 162 11.97 -7.59 -3.12
N ARG A 163 12.79 -7.26 -4.12
CA ARG A 163 12.55 -7.64 -5.52
C ARG A 163 12.64 -9.15 -5.74
N GLU A 164 13.59 -9.83 -5.11
CA GLU A 164 13.69 -11.29 -5.14
C GLU A 164 12.46 -11.95 -4.51
N ARG A 165 12.01 -11.48 -3.35
CA ARG A 165 10.78 -11.95 -2.70
C ARG A 165 9.56 -11.75 -3.60
N ALA A 166 9.43 -10.59 -4.24
CA ALA A 166 8.34 -10.30 -5.16
C ALA A 166 8.35 -11.25 -6.38
N ARG A 167 9.53 -11.56 -6.93
CA ARG A 167 9.70 -12.54 -8.02
C ARG A 167 9.29 -13.95 -7.60
N ARG A 168 9.70 -14.41 -6.42
CA ARG A 168 9.32 -15.74 -5.88
C ARG A 168 7.81 -15.87 -5.71
N LEU A 169 7.16 -14.84 -5.17
CA LEU A 169 5.71 -14.84 -5.00
C LEU A 169 4.99 -14.89 -6.36
N ALA A 170 5.45 -14.12 -7.35
CA ALA A 170 4.89 -14.14 -8.69
C ALA A 170 5.05 -15.50 -9.38
N GLN A 171 6.17 -16.18 -9.17
CA GLN A 171 6.43 -17.53 -9.70
C GLN A 171 5.63 -18.61 -8.96
N GLY A 172 5.54 -18.53 -7.63
CA GLY A 172 4.81 -19.49 -6.79
C GLY A 172 3.31 -19.52 -7.08
N ILE A 173 2.72 -18.36 -7.39
CA ILE A 173 1.30 -18.26 -7.80
C ILE A 173 1.06 -18.91 -9.17
N LYS A 174 2.04 -18.85 -10.08
CA LYS A 174 1.96 -19.52 -11.39
C LYS A 174 2.21 -21.03 -11.30
N GLY A 175 2.83 -21.50 -10.21
CA GLY A 175 3.32 -22.86 -10.02
C GLY A 175 2.44 -23.79 -9.18
N PHE A 176 1.23 -23.37 -8.77
CA PHE A 176 0.35 -24.19 -7.91
C PHE A 176 -0.17 -25.49 -8.56
N GLY A 177 0.30 -25.84 -9.78
CA GLY A 177 0.04 -27.10 -10.48
C GLY A 177 1.29 -27.95 -10.77
N SER A 178 2.48 -27.61 -10.27
CA SER A 178 3.70 -28.40 -10.53
C SER A 178 4.54 -28.58 -9.27
N LEU A 179 4.02 -29.39 -8.34
CA LEU A 179 4.85 -30.04 -7.34
C LEU A 179 4.98 -31.51 -7.74
N ASN A 180 5.79 -31.77 -8.77
CA ASN A 180 6.30 -33.10 -9.01
C ASN A 180 7.74 -33.04 -9.54
N ARG A 181 8.66 -33.58 -8.70
CA ARG A 181 10.10 -33.84 -8.94
C ARG A 181 10.97 -32.57 -8.94
N TYR A 182 11.96 -32.44 -8.05
CA TYR A 182 13.08 -33.37 -7.88
C TYR A 182 13.38 -33.65 -6.39
N LEU A 183 13.06 -34.86 -5.94
CA LEU A 183 13.81 -35.55 -4.88
C LEU A 183 14.17 -36.91 -5.47
N THR A 184 15.38 -37.02 -5.98
CA THR A 184 15.98 -38.30 -6.37
C THR A 184 16.61 -38.93 -5.14
N SER A 185 16.01 -40.05 -4.75
CA SER A 185 16.41 -41.17 -3.91
C SER A 185 17.83 -41.20 -3.30
N THR A 186 17.89 -41.38 -1.97
CA THR A 186 18.52 -42.54 -1.31
C THR A 186 17.94 -42.73 0.10
N ASP A 187 17.30 -43.89 0.28
CA ASP A 187 17.25 -44.81 1.43
C ASP A 187 16.63 -44.45 2.80
N ASN A 188 15.65 -45.30 3.16
CA ASN A 188 15.20 -45.79 4.49
C ASN A 188 14.22 -44.94 5.35
N GLU A 189 13.04 -45.52 5.59
CA GLU A 189 11.84 -45.11 6.38
C GLU A 189 12.08 -44.83 7.90
N PRO A 190 11.08 -44.36 8.72
CA PRO A 190 9.70 -43.93 8.42
C PRO A 190 9.22 -42.61 9.13
N ASN A 191 7.98 -42.20 8.82
CA ASN A 191 7.07 -41.32 9.57
C ASN A 191 7.34 -39.80 9.66
N ILE A 192 6.89 -39.03 8.65
CA ILE A 192 6.48 -37.63 8.85
C ILE A 192 5.13 -37.40 8.15
N PHE A 193 4.05 -37.87 8.74
CA PHE A 193 2.72 -37.30 8.46
C PHE A 193 2.56 -36.01 9.27
N ARG A 194 3.37 -34.98 8.94
CA ARG A 194 3.15 -33.62 9.48
C ARG A 194 2.25 -32.84 8.54
N ARG A 195 0.96 -33.11 8.73
CA ARG A 195 -0.19 -32.29 8.38
C ARG A 195 0.16 -30.80 8.50
N CYS A 196 0.28 -30.09 7.39
CA CYS A 196 0.45 -28.63 7.41
C CYS A 196 -0.93 -28.02 7.71
N ASN A 197 -1.18 -27.73 8.98
CA ASN A 197 -2.30 -26.92 9.42
C ASN A 197 -2.05 -25.47 8.98
N SER A 198 -2.89 -24.95 8.10
CA SER A 198 -3.02 -23.51 7.89
C SER A 198 -3.71 -22.92 9.12
N GLN A 199 -3.00 -22.11 9.90
CA GLN A 199 -3.61 -21.36 10.98
C GLN A 199 -3.32 -19.88 10.78
N TYR A 200 -4.36 -19.18 10.31
CA TYR A 200 -4.50 -17.74 10.42
C TYR A 200 -4.49 -17.40 11.91
N GLU A 201 -3.47 -16.67 12.39
CA GLU A 201 -3.54 -16.05 13.71
C GLU A 201 -4.36 -14.75 13.62
N ASN A 202 -5.56 -14.82 14.19
CA ASN A 202 -6.36 -13.68 14.56
C ASN A 202 -5.74 -13.06 15.83
N TYR A 203 -5.33 -11.81 15.77
CA TYR A 203 -5.02 -11.02 16.96
C TYR A 203 -6.33 -10.56 17.61
N THR A 204 -6.80 -11.33 18.59
CA THR A 204 -7.72 -10.83 19.62
C THR A 204 -7.31 -11.35 20.99
N GLY A 205 -6.70 -10.46 21.77
CA GLY A 205 -6.94 -10.31 23.21
C GLY A 205 -6.34 -11.34 24.16
N GLU A 206 -5.20 -10.99 24.76
CA GLU A 206 -4.90 -11.38 26.14
C GLU A 206 -4.35 -10.18 26.91
N LYS A 207 -5.08 -9.80 27.97
CA LYS A 207 -4.66 -8.83 28.97
C LYS A 207 -3.74 -9.53 29.97
N ARG A 208 -2.63 -8.86 30.25
CA ARG A 208 -2.00 -8.64 31.57
C ARG A 208 -1.56 -9.87 32.37
N GLU A 209 -0.25 -9.93 32.61
CA GLU A 209 0.33 -9.98 33.97
C GLU A 209 1.84 -9.75 33.88
N TYR A 210 2.32 -8.64 34.47
CA TYR A 210 3.63 -8.42 35.12
C TYR A 210 3.92 -6.91 35.18
N SER A 211 3.39 -6.24 36.20
CA SER A 211 3.97 -5.02 36.78
C SER A 211 3.44 -4.80 38.20
N ASN A 212 3.57 -5.82 39.06
CA ASN A 212 3.49 -5.62 40.52
C ASN A 212 4.90 -5.37 41.02
N GLN A 213 5.36 -4.13 40.89
CA GLN A 213 6.54 -3.55 41.56
C GLN A 213 6.65 -2.10 41.11
N ARG A 214 5.75 -1.25 41.62
CA ARG A 214 5.89 0.22 41.68
C ARG A 214 4.83 0.89 42.56
N ASP A 215 3.81 0.15 42.99
CA ASP A 215 2.68 0.72 43.74
C ASP A 215 2.77 0.56 45.27
N GLU A 216 3.87 0.02 45.82
CA GLU A 216 4.06 -0.06 47.29
C GLU A 216 4.78 1.17 47.91
N GLU A 217 5.42 2.03 47.10
CA GLU A 217 6.06 3.25 47.61
C GLU A 217 5.12 4.46 47.65
N GLU A 218 4.10 4.52 46.77
CA GLU A 218 3.11 5.60 46.78
C GLU A 218 2.09 5.47 47.93
N ILE A 219 1.79 4.25 48.37
CA ILE A 219 0.87 4.02 49.50
C ILE A 219 1.54 4.37 50.84
N ARG A 220 2.87 4.22 50.95
CA ARG A 220 3.61 4.68 52.15
C ARG A 220 3.77 6.19 52.22
N PHE A 221 3.80 6.90 51.09
CA PHE A 221 3.94 8.36 51.07
C PHE A 221 2.65 9.10 51.47
N LEU A 222 1.48 8.54 51.14
CA LEU A 222 0.18 9.14 51.47
C LEU A 222 -0.32 8.85 52.90
N GLN A 223 0.44 8.08 53.70
CA GLN A 223 0.15 7.85 55.12
C GLN A 223 1.01 8.72 56.06
N ILE A 224 1.92 9.52 55.52
CA ILE A 224 2.83 10.42 56.28
C ILE A 224 2.41 11.90 56.15
N ILE A 225 1.53 12.26 55.22
CA ILE A 225 0.96 13.62 55.10
C ILE A 225 -0.54 13.60 55.47
N GLY A 226 -0.82 13.02 56.63
CA GLY A 226 -1.99 13.36 57.44
C GLY A 226 -1.56 14.31 58.54
#